data_AF-M5BHP3-F1
#
_entry.id   AF-M5BHP3-F1
#
_cell.length_a   1.000
_cell.length_b   1.000
_cell.length_c   1.000
_cell.angle_alpha   90.00
_cell.angle_beta   90.00
_cell.angle_gamma   90.00
#
_symmetry.space_group_name_H-M   'P 1'
#
loop_
_entity.id
_entity.type
_entity.pdbx_description
1 polymer ?
#
loop_
_entity_poly.entity_id
_entity_poly.type
_entity_poly.pdbx_seq_one_letter_code
_entity_poly.pdbx_strand_id
1 'polypeptide(L)'
;MRPFSLLGLVPFISLALAGQFPEFDGVVGGVPKGPATKTTTFAAAEPESKVAAAIPTTITPGKLRYVENSGVCETTTGVYQASGYADLTAKQSIWFWFFAARKNPDTAPLAIWLNGGPGSSSMIGLFQEMGPCRMNSDKSTVSLNPYAWNEYSNM
;
A
#
# COMPACT_ATOMS: atom_id res chain seq x y z
N MET A 1 -11.82 54.84 7.57
CA MET A 1 -11.31 53.77 8.46
C MET A 1 -12.15 52.52 8.20
N ARG A 2 -11.56 51.48 7.63
CA ARG A 2 -12.13 50.14 7.48
C ARG A 2 -11.00 49.16 7.84
N PRO A 3 -11.18 48.21 8.77
CA PRO A 3 -10.11 47.30 9.13
C PRO A 3 -9.99 46.19 8.09
N PHE A 4 -8.75 45.90 7.68
CA PHE A 4 -8.38 44.70 6.93
C PHE A 4 -8.51 43.49 7.84
N SER A 5 -9.24 42.47 7.40
CA SER A 5 -9.29 41.16 8.06
C SER A 5 -8.30 40.23 7.35
N LEU A 6 -7.21 39.87 8.03
CA LEU A 6 -6.30 38.80 7.61
C LEU A 6 -6.92 37.46 8.05
N LEU A 7 -7.46 36.68 7.11
CA LEU A 7 -7.69 35.25 7.34
C LEU A 7 -6.38 34.50 7.04
N GLY A 8 -5.69 34.08 8.10
CA GLY A 8 -4.57 33.16 8.02
C GLY A 8 -5.05 31.76 7.64
N LEU A 9 -4.47 31.20 6.57
CA LEU A 9 -4.58 29.77 6.24
C LEU A 9 -3.73 28.97 7.24
N VAL A 10 -4.40 28.16 8.07
CA VAL A 10 -3.74 27.13 8.86
C VAL A 10 -3.63 25.86 7.98
N PRO A 11 -2.43 25.32 7.72
CA PRO A 11 -2.31 24.07 6.98
C PRO A 11 -2.76 22.92 7.88
N PHE A 12 -3.77 22.17 7.45
CA PHE A 12 -4.14 20.90 8.06
C PHE A 12 -3.03 19.88 7.82
N ILE A 13 -2.18 19.69 8.84
CA ILE A 13 -1.27 18.54 8.91
C ILE A 13 -2.13 17.34 9.31
N SER A 14 -2.39 16.43 8.38
CA SER A 14 -2.94 15.11 8.70
C SER A 14 -1.84 14.31 9.40
N LEU A 15 -1.84 14.31 10.74
CA LEU A 15 -1.11 13.31 11.50
C LEU A 15 -1.90 12.00 11.41
N ALA A 16 -1.44 11.08 10.57
CA ALA A 16 -1.78 9.67 10.76
C ALA A 16 -1.15 9.22 12.09
N LEU A 17 -1.96 9.04 13.13
CA LEU A 17 -1.47 8.53 14.41
C LEU A 17 -0.99 7.09 14.22
N ALA A 18 0.29 6.85 14.54
CA ALA A 18 0.83 5.50 14.74
C ALA A 18 0.01 4.82 15.86
N GLY A 19 -0.83 3.85 15.49
CA GLY A 19 -1.73 3.14 16.41
C GLY A 19 -2.97 2.50 15.78
N GLN A 20 -3.21 2.66 14.47
CA GLN A 20 -4.39 2.09 13.80
C GLN A 20 -4.28 0.61 13.42
N PHE A 21 -3.12 -0.03 13.58
CA PHE A 21 -2.93 -1.43 13.17
C PHE A 21 -2.68 -2.33 14.39
N PRO A 22 -3.54 -3.34 14.64
CA PRO A 22 -3.38 -4.24 15.77
C PRO A 22 -2.14 -5.13 15.57
N GLU A 23 -1.35 -5.29 16.62
CA GLU A 23 -0.20 -6.20 16.66
C GLU A 23 -0.61 -7.51 17.34
N PHE A 24 -0.35 -8.64 16.68
CA PHE A 24 -0.60 -9.98 17.24
C PHE A 24 0.69 -10.79 17.18
N ASP A 25 1.09 -11.38 18.32
CA ASP A 25 2.34 -12.14 18.45
C ASP A 25 3.59 -11.39 17.90
N GLY A 26 3.65 -10.05 18.06
CA GLY A 26 4.76 -9.23 17.54
C GLY A 26 4.61 -8.78 16.08
N VAL A 27 3.54 -9.17 15.39
CA VAL A 27 3.30 -8.88 13.98
C VAL A 27 2.19 -7.85 13.82
N VAL A 28 2.53 -6.69 13.26
CA VAL A 28 1.55 -5.65 12.91
C VAL A 28 0.65 -6.15 11.78
N GLY A 29 -0.67 -6.18 12.00
CA GLY A 29 -1.65 -6.76 11.08
C GLY A 29 -1.77 -8.29 11.15
N GLY A 30 -1.25 -8.93 12.21
CA GLY A 30 -1.38 -10.37 12.41
C GLY A 30 -2.83 -10.86 12.56
N VAL A 31 -3.06 -12.16 12.44
CA VAL A 31 -4.37 -12.79 12.67
C VAL A 31 -4.38 -13.43 14.05
N PRO A 32 -5.32 -13.07 14.96
CA PRO A 32 -5.39 -13.68 16.29
C PRO A 32 -5.72 -15.17 16.20
N LYS A 33 -5.01 -15.98 17.00
CA LYS A 33 -5.21 -17.44 17.13
C LYS A 33 -6.36 -17.83 18.08
N GLY A 34 -7.08 -16.87 18.65
CA GLY A 34 -8.18 -17.07 19.60
C GLY A 34 -9.42 -16.21 19.26
N PRO A 35 -10.58 -16.48 19.90
CA PRO A 35 -11.83 -15.76 19.60
C PRO A 35 -11.72 -14.28 19.99
N ALA A 36 -11.97 -13.39 19.03
CA ALA A 36 -11.84 -11.95 19.19
C ALA A 36 -12.98 -11.34 20.02
N THR A 37 -12.66 -10.69 21.14
CA THR A 37 -13.61 -9.83 21.87
C THR A 37 -13.79 -8.53 21.10
N LYS A 38 -14.95 -8.37 20.45
CA LYS A 38 -15.31 -7.15 19.73
C LYS A 38 -15.55 -6.01 20.70
N THR A 39 -14.80 -4.93 20.56
CA THR A 39 -15.32 -3.60 20.92
C THR A 39 -14.88 -2.65 19.83
N THR A 40 -15.84 -2.18 19.03
CA THR A 40 -15.58 -1.09 18.09
C THR A 40 -16.86 -0.35 17.79
N THR A 41 -16.99 0.84 18.38
CA THR A 41 -17.90 1.87 17.91
C THR A 41 -17.11 2.71 16.92
N PHE A 42 -17.47 2.66 15.64
CA PHE A 42 -16.98 3.60 14.64
C PHE A 42 -18.12 4.54 14.26
N ALA A 43 -17.94 5.84 14.46
CA ALA A 43 -18.79 6.84 13.84
C ALA A 43 -18.34 7.02 12.40
N ALA A 44 -19.23 6.74 11.45
CA ALA A 44 -19.00 7.01 10.03
C ALA A 44 -19.07 8.52 9.78
N ALA A 45 -17.99 9.10 9.26
CA ALA A 45 -18.05 10.40 8.59
C ALA A 45 -18.20 10.15 7.09
N GLU A 46 -19.23 10.72 6.47
CA GLU A 46 -19.43 10.70 5.02
C GLU A 46 -18.35 11.56 4.33
N PRO A 47 -17.79 11.13 3.18
CA PRO A 47 -16.84 11.96 2.46
C PRO A 47 -17.59 12.88 1.50
N GLU A 48 -17.77 14.14 1.87
CA GLU A 48 -17.88 15.21 0.88
C GLU A 48 -16.48 15.46 0.28
N SER A 49 -16.23 15.01 -0.95
CA SER A 49 -15.02 15.38 -1.68
C SER A 49 -15.33 15.87 -3.08
N LYS A 50 -15.47 17.20 -3.19
CA LYS A 50 -15.29 17.94 -4.44
C LYS A 50 -13.79 18.09 -4.74
N VAL A 51 -13.12 17.01 -5.12
CA VAL A 51 -11.74 17.08 -5.64
C VAL A 51 -11.59 16.16 -6.85
N ALA A 52 -12.39 16.40 -7.89
CA ALA A 52 -12.07 15.96 -9.25
C ALA A 52 -11.19 17.03 -9.92
N ALA A 53 -10.03 17.32 -9.33
CA ALA A 53 -9.08 18.27 -9.89
C ALA A 53 -8.22 17.57 -10.96
N ALA A 54 -8.65 17.73 -12.21
CA ALA A 54 -7.89 17.60 -13.47
C ALA A 54 -6.63 16.72 -13.44
N ILE A 55 -6.79 15.43 -13.76
CA ILE A 55 -5.68 14.58 -14.19
C ILE A 55 -5.13 15.16 -15.51
N PRO A 56 -3.83 15.50 -15.60
CA PRO A 56 -3.24 16.00 -16.84
C PRO A 56 -3.41 15.00 -17.98
N THR A 57 -3.97 15.44 -19.11
CA THR A 57 -4.38 14.61 -20.27
C THR A 57 -3.23 14.25 -21.22
N THR A 58 -2.00 14.65 -20.94
CA THR A 58 -0.82 14.22 -21.70
C THR A 58 -0.20 13.00 -21.04
N ILE A 59 -0.78 11.82 -21.33
CA ILE A 59 -0.18 10.54 -20.96
C ILE A 59 1.12 10.39 -21.76
N THR A 60 2.24 10.22 -21.07
CA THR A 60 3.48 9.75 -21.71
C THR A 60 3.48 8.23 -21.56
N PRO A 61 3.21 7.45 -22.63
CA PRO A 61 3.14 6.00 -22.47
C PRO A 61 4.49 5.42 -22.00
N GLY A 62 4.44 4.66 -20.90
CA GLY A 62 4.99 3.30 -20.93
C GLY A 62 6.47 3.12 -20.60
N LYS A 63 7.19 4.12 -20.06
CA LYS A 63 8.53 3.85 -19.53
C LYS A 63 8.42 3.27 -18.13
N LEU A 64 8.73 1.97 -18.01
CA LEU A 64 8.99 1.33 -16.73
C LEU A 64 10.47 1.48 -16.37
N ARG A 65 10.72 1.84 -15.12
CA ARG A 65 12.06 1.94 -14.54
C ARG A 65 12.07 1.06 -13.28
N TYR A 66 12.62 -0.14 -13.37
CA TYR A 66 12.48 -1.12 -12.31
C TYR A 66 13.78 -1.91 -12.10
N VAL A 67 13.85 -2.50 -10.91
CA VAL A 67 14.84 -3.50 -10.53
C VAL A 67 14.10 -4.82 -10.34
N GLU A 68 14.68 -5.88 -10.90
CA GLU A 68 14.15 -7.23 -10.78
C GLU A 68 14.78 -7.92 -9.57
N ASN A 69 14.01 -8.82 -8.95
CA ASN A 69 14.49 -9.80 -7.98
C ASN A 69 15.31 -9.19 -6.83
N SER A 70 14.78 -8.14 -6.20
CA SER A 70 15.44 -7.46 -5.08
C SER A 70 15.73 -8.38 -3.89
N GLY A 71 15.00 -9.48 -3.75
CA GLY A 71 15.14 -10.43 -2.64
C GLY A 71 14.71 -9.85 -1.30
N VAL A 72 14.04 -8.70 -1.29
CA VAL A 72 13.69 -7.98 -0.05
C VAL A 72 12.46 -8.58 0.62
N CYS A 73 11.37 -8.82 -0.13
CA CYS A 73 10.09 -9.24 0.44
C CYS A 73 9.72 -10.68 0.05
N GLU A 74 9.57 -10.97 -1.23
CA GLU A 74 9.39 -12.34 -1.70
C GLU A 74 10.75 -13.03 -1.78
N THR A 75 10.94 -14.07 -0.96
CA THR A 75 12.20 -14.81 -0.82
C THR A 75 12.08 -16.27 -1.27
N THR A 76 10.89 -16.68 -1.74
CA THR A 76 10.67 -18.01 -2.31
C THR A 76 11.52 -18.19 -3.56
N THR A 77 12.29 -19.28 -3.59
CA THR A 77 13.18 -19.58 -4.73
C THR A 77 12.37 -19.74 -6.01
N GLY A 78 12.79 -19.03 -7.07
CA GLY A 78 12.17 -19.09 -8.40
C GLY A 78 10.95 -18.18 -8.59
N VAL A 79 10.53 -17.43 -7.57
CA VAL A 79 9.43 -16.47 -7.71
C VAL A 79 9.99 -15.12 -8.17
N TYR A 80 9.55 -14.67 -9.34
CA TYR A 80 9.97 -13.40 -9.91
C TYR A 80 9.30 -12.22 -9.19
N GLN A 81 10.05 -11.14 -8.99
CA GLN A 81 9.51 -9.87 -8.49
C GLN A 81 10.16 -8.69 -9.21
N ALA A 82 9.45 -7.57 -9.29
CA ALA A 82 10.01 -6.33 -9.82
C ALA A 82 9.46 -5.13 -9.05
N SER A 83 10.31 -4.17 -8.70
CA SER A 83 9.89 -2.94 -8.03
C SER A 83 10.46 -1.72 -8.76
N GLY A 84 9.66 -0.68 -8.91
CA GLY A 84 10.08 0.46 -9.72
C GLY A 84 9.02 1.52 -9.90
N TYR A 85 9.22 2.36 -10.92
CA TYR A 85 8.33 3.44 -11.29
C TYR A 85 7.76 3.21 -12.69
N ALA A 86 6.46 3.44 -12.84
CA ALA A 86 5.79 3.62 -14.11
C ALA A 86 5.52 5.12 -14.32
N ASP A 87 6.08 5.68 -15.40
CA ASP A 87 5.87 7.09 -15.73
C ASP A 87 4.48 7.27 -16.35
N LEU A 88 3.65 8.15 -15.76
CA LEU A 88 2.29 8.46 -16.21
C LEU A 88 2.26 9.69 -17.12
N THR A 89 3.07 10.69 -16.77
CA THR A 89 3.30 11.93 -17.53
C THR A 89 4.79 12.27 -17.47
N ALA A 90 5.21 13.33 -18.17
CA ALA A 90 6.59 13.81 -18.11
C ALA A 90 7.07 14.23 -16.70
N LYS A 91 6.17 14.43 -15.73
CA LYS A 91 6.48 14.89 -14.36
C LYS A 91 5.86 14.04 -13.26
N GLN A 92 5.10 12.99 -13.60
CA GLN A 92 4.39 12.17 -12.63
C GLN A 92 4.66 10.69 -12.91
N SER A 93 4.98 9.96 -11.85
CA SER A 93 5.23 8.52 -11.89
C SER A 93 4.54 7.86 -10.71
N ILE A 94 4.05 6.65 -10.90
CA ILE A 94 3.55 5.79 -9.82
C ILE A 94 4.62 4.75 -9.50
N TRP A 95 4.90 4.57 -8.21
CA TRP A 95 5.76 3.48 -7.76
C TRP A 95 4.94 2.18 -7.64
N PHE A 96 5.52 1.05 -8.01
CA PHE A 96 4.91 -0.26 -7.94
C PHE A 96 5.88 -1.31 -7.38
N TRP A 97 5.32 -2.39 -6.84
CA TRP A 97 6.06 -3.60 -6.50
C TRP A 97 5.23 -4.82 -6.90
N PHE A 98 5.70 -5.48 -7.94
CA PHE A 98 5.12 -6.66 -8.54
C PHE A 98 5.74 -7.94 -7.97
N PHE A 99 4.91 -8.96 -7.78
CA PHE A 99 5.26 -10.32 -7.40
C PHE A 99 4.52 -11.32 -8.29
N ALA A 100 5.27 -12.19 -8.94
CA ALA A 100 4.67 -13.29 -9.68
C ALA A 100 3.95 -14.26 -8.72
N ALA A 101 2.98 -15.00 -9.27
CA ALA A 101 2.32 -16.04 -8.52
C ALA A 101 3.33 -17.16 -8.16
N ARG A 102 3.26 -17.66 -6.92
CA ARG A 102 4.04 -18.81 -6.47
C ARG A 102 3.64 -20.09 -7.20
N LYS A 103 2.38 -20.18 -7.62
CA LYS A 103 1.83 -21.30 -8.39
C LYS A 103 1.38 -20.86 -9.76
N ASN A 104 1.89 -21.54 -10.78
CA ASN A 104 1.49 -21.38 -12.18
C ASN A 104 1.48 -19.92 -12.68
N PRO A 105 2.58 -19.14 -12.49
CA PRO A 105 2.62 -17.70 -12.78
C PRO A 105 2.20 -17.35 -14.21
N ASP A 106 2.50 -18.20 -15.19
CA ASP A 106 2.16 -17.97 -16.60
C ASP A 106 0.63 -18.01 -16.87
N THR A 107 -0.15 -18.63 -15.98
CA THR A 107 -1.61 -18.77 -16.11
C THR A 107 -2.39 -18.09 -15.00
N ALA A 108 -1.70 -17.63 -13.94
CA ALA A 108 -2.32 -16.99 -12.80
C ALA A 108 -2.87 -15.59 -13.18
N PRO A 109 -4.02 -15.18 -12.63
CA PRO A 109 -4.59 -13.86 -12.91
C PRO A 109 -3.69 -12.73 -12.37
N LEU A 110 -3.67 -11.59 -13.07
CA LEU A 110 -3.09 -10.35 -12.59
C LEU A 110 -4.08 -9.60 -11.71
N ALA A 111 -3.71 -9.34 -10.46
CA ALA A 111 -4.45 -8.51 -9.52
C ALA A 111 -3.69 -7.19 -9.30
N ILE A 112 -4.43 -6.10 -9.16
CA ILE A 112 -3.88 -4.80 -8.74
C ILE A 112 -4.45 -4.49 -7.37
N TRP A 113 -3.58 -4.17 -6.41
CA TRP A 113 -3.97 -3.77 -5.06
C TRP A 113 -3.76 -2.28 -4.82
N LEU A 114 -4.82 -1.60 -4.39
CA LEU A 114 -4.83 -0.17 -4.08
C LEU A 114 -5.40 0.04 -2.69
N ASN A 115 -4.55 0.48 -1.75
CA ASN A 115 -5.06 0.92 -0.45
C ASN A 115 -5.86 2.23 -0.59
N GLY A 116 -6.78 2.45 0.34
CA GLY A 116 -7.69 3.61 0.35
C GLY A 116 -7.06 4.89 0.92
N GLY A 117 -7.85 5.64 1.70
CA GLY A 117 -7.44 6.93 2.26
C GLY A 117 -8.47 8.01 1.94
N PRO A 118 -8.14 9.02 1.11
CA PRO A 118 -7.16 9.06 0.01
C PRO A 118 -5.70 9.40 0.41
N GLY A 119 -4.73 8.97 -0.42
CA GLY A 119 -3.31 9.32 -0.28
C GLY A 119 -2.46 8.35 0.54
N SER A 120 -3.04 7.25 1.04
CA SER A 120 -2.29 6.20 1.72
C SER A 120 -1.51 5.32 0.73
N SER A 121 -0.38 4.79 1.18
CA SER A 121 0.45 3.89 0.36
C SER A 121 -0.12 2.48 0.30
N SER A 122 -0.12 1.86 -0.89
CA SER A 122 -0.40 0.43 -1.05
C SER A 122 0.62 -0.49 -0.37
N MET A 123 1.77 0.05 0.07
CA MET A 123 2.74 -0.71 0.86
C MET A 123 2.19 -1.12 2.23
N ILE A 124 1.13 -0.47 2.72
CA ILE A 124 0.41 -0.90 3.93
C ILE A 124 -0.18 -2.29 3.70
N GLY A 125 -0.93 -2.49 2.61
CA GLY A 125 -1.50 -3.80 2.28
C GLY A 125 -0.44 -4.86 2.00
N LEU A 126 0.67 -4.45 1.38
CA LEU A 126 1.82 -5.33 1.16
C LEU A 126 2.37 -5.88 2.49
N PHE A 127 2.75 -5.02 3.43
CA PHE A 127 3.40 -5.49 4.66
C PHE A 127 2.44 -5.99 5.74
N GLN A 128 1.21 -5.46 5.79
CA GLN A 128 0.31 -5.65 6.94
C GLN A 128 -0.97 -6.43 6.60
N GLU A 129 -1.31 -6.61 5.32
CA GLU A 129 -2.57 -7.27 4.93
C GLU A 129 -2.34 -8.57 4.15
N MET A 130 -1.93 -8.52 2.88
CA MET A 130 -1.87 -9.73 2.02
C MET A 130 -0.61 -9.89 1.16
N GLY A 131 0.39 -9.03 1.31
CA GLY A 131 1.62 -9.17 0.55
C GLY A 131 2.48 -10.39 0.94
N PRO A 132 3.56 -10.63 0.20
CA PRO A 132 4.38 -11.84 0.33
C PRO A 132 5.23 -11.91 1.59
N CYS A 133 5.40 -10.79 2.32
CA CYS A 133 6.17 -10.73 3.55
C CYS A 133 5.53 -9.86 4.63
N ARG A 134 6.00 -10.06 5.86
CA ARG A 134 5.69 -9.25 7.05
C ARG A 134 6.93 -8.59 7.58
N MET A 135 6.82 -7.33 8.01
CA MET A 135 7.89 -6.72 8.79
C MET A 135 7.92 -7.32 10.20
N ASN A 136 9.10 -7.72 10.65
CA ASN A 136 9.30 -8.23 11.99
C ASN A 136 9.45 -7.07 12.99
N SER A 137 9.25 -7.36 14.29
CA SER A 137 9.31 -6.34 15.36
C SER A 137 10.69 -5.69 15.52
N ASP A 138 11.75 -6.32 14.98
CA ASP A 138 13.11 -5.78 14.95
C ASP A 138 13.30 -4.62 13.95
N LYS A 139 12.25 -4.29 13.17
CA LYS A 139 12.20 -3.19 12.19
C LYS A 139 13.29 -3.26 11.10
N SER A 140 13.96 -4.41 10.95
CA SER A 140 15.10 -4.56 10.04
C SER A 140 15.02 -5.82 9.21
N THR A 141 14.23 -6.82 9.63
CA THR A 141 14.01 -8.05 8.89
C THR A 141 12.56 -8.23 8.49
N VAL A 142 12.35 -9.06 7.47
CA VAL A 142 11.02 -9.51 7.07
C VAL A 142 10.91 -11.01 7.15
N SER A 143 9.71 -11.52 7.39
CA SER A 143 9.37 -12.93 7.33
C SER A 143 8.40 -13.21 6.19
N LEU A 144 8.48 -14.39 5.58
CA LEU A 144 7.58 -14.78 4.50
C LEU A 144 6.15 -14.94 5.03
N ASN A 145 5.17 -14.41 4.30
CA ASN A 145 3.76 -14.62 4.58
C ASN A 145 3.26 -15.88 3.85
N PRO A 146 2.89 -16.96 4.56
CA PRO A 146 2.38 -18.18 3.95
C PRO A 146 0.96 -18.03 3.38
N TYR A 147 0.23 -16.97 3.74
CA TYR A 147 -1.13 -16.69 3.28
C TYR A 147 -1.19 -15.50 2.31
N ALA A 148 -0.07 -15.21 1.65
CA ALA A 148 0.01 -14.12 0.69
C ALA A 148 -0.91 -14.38 -0.50
N TRP A 149 -1.52 -13.33 -1.03
CA TRP A 149 -2.39 -13.47 -2.20
C TRP A 149 -1.60 -13.89 -3.46
N ASN A 150 -0.29 -13.64 -3.50
CA ASN A 150 0.56 -14.10 -4.59
C ASN A 150 0.79 -15.62 -4.57
N GLU A 151 0.17 -16.36 -3.65
CA GLU A 151 0.12 -17.83 -3.74
C GLU A 151 -0.52 -18.29 -5.06
N TYR A 152 -1.51 -17.56 -5.57
CA TYR A 152 -2.28 -17.92 -6.76
C TYR A 152 -2.52 -16.77 -7.76
N SER A 153 -1.95 -15.58 -7.52
CA SER A 153 -2.13 -14.41 -8.39
C SER A 153 -0.81 -13.70 -8.65
N ASN A 154 -0.63 -13.20 -9.86
CA ASN A 154 0.38 -12.20 -10.15
C ASN A 154 -0.11 -10.87 -9.56
N MET A 155 0.68 -10.20 -8.74
CA MET A 155 0.23 -9.04 -7.94
C MET A 155 1.14 -7.85 -8.08
#